data_AF-A0A8I0U911-F1
#
_entry.id   AF-A0A8I0U911-F1
#
_cell.length_a   1.000
_cell.length_b   1.000
_cell.length_c   1.000
_cell.angle_alpha   90.00
_cell.angle_beta   90.00
_cell.angle_gamma   90.00
#
_symmetry.space_group_name_H-M   'P 1'
#
loop_
_entity.id
_entity.type
_entity.pdbx_description
1 polymer ?
#
loop_
_entity_poly.entity_id
_entity_poly.type
_entity_poly.pdbx_seq_one_letter_code
_entity_poly.pdbx_strand_id
1 'polypeptide(L)'
;MFIEDNGTRYEIIRGSDVVRDGMYLELRLPDTSPVEQLAEIFYSDVTHEFSISIFADNLPLSIIEILVAEAKVLLPLKKPLN
;
A
#
# COMPACT_ATOMS: atom_id res chain seq x y z
N MET A 1 -3.64 6.57 6.43
CA MET A 1 -4.51 7.50 5.67
C MET A 1 -5.84 6.83 5.44
N PHE A 2 -6.97 7.52 5.56
CA PHE A 2 -8.28 6.95 5.24
C PHE A 2 -8.75 7.43 3.88
N ILE A 3 -9.41 6.54 3.15
CA ILE A 3 -10.05 6.81 1.85
C ILE A 3 -11.50 6.34 1.97
N GLU A 4 -12.42 7.10 1.43
CA GLU A 4 -13.83 6.70 1.33
C GLU A 4 -14.21 6.62 -0.15
N ASP A 5 -14.76 5.49 -0.57
CA ASP A 5 -15.29 5.26 -1.92
C ASP A 5 -16.57 4.45 -1.81
N ASN A 6 -17.66 4.93 -2.40
CA ASN A 6 -18.97 4.28 -2.42
C ASN A 6 -19.50 3.83 -1.04
N GLY A 7 -19.19 4.58 0.02
CA GLY A 7 -19.60 4.25 1.40
C GLY A 7 -18.75 3.19 2.09
N THR A 8 -17.70 2.68 1.44
CA THR A 8 -16.69 1.82 2.05
C THR A 8 -15.50 2.68 2.50
N ARG A 9 -15.09 2.49 3.75
CA ARG A 9 -13.90 3.13 4.31
C ARG A 9 -12.71 2.18 4.19
N TYR A 10 -11.65 2.68 3.56
CA TYR A 10 -10.38 2.00 3.41
C TYR A 10 -9.33 2.71 4.25
N GLU A 11 -8.30 1.97 4.65
CA GLU A 11 -7.13 2.52 5.32
C GLU A 11 -5.85 2.11 4.58
N ILE A 12 -4.98 3.09 4.33
CA ILE A 12 -3.61 2.86 3.88
C ILE A 12 -2.66 3.02 5.07
N ILE A 13 -1.87 1.98 5.32
CA ILE A 13 -0.77 1.98 6.28
C ILE A 13 0.55 1.86 5.55
N ARG A 14 1.54 2.60 6.05
CA ARG A 14 2.92 2.50 5.59
C ARG A 14 3.76 1.74 6.60
N GLY A 15 4.62 0.85 6.12
CA GLY A 15 5.59 0.13 6.96
C GLY A 15 6.94 -0.05 6.28
N SER A 16 7.94 -0.39 7.09
CA SER A 16 9.24 -0.87 6.65
C SER A 16 9.28 -2.38 6.85
N ASP A 17 9.80 -3.10 5.86
CA ASP A 17 10.01 -4.54 5.94
C ASP A 17 11.51 -4.84 5.94
N VAL A 18 12.03 -5.14 7.14
CA VAL A 18 13.45 -5.45 7.35
C VAL A 18 13.84 -6.81 6.74
N VAL A 19 12.88 -7.73 6.59
CA VAL A 19 13.14 -9.08 6.06
C VAL A 19 13.23 -9.07 4.54
N ARG A 20 12.33 -8.31 3.89
CA ARG A 20 12.33 -8.12 2.42
C ARG A 20 13.22 -6.96 1.95
N ASP A 21 13.84 -6.24 2.89
CA ASP A 21 14.68 -5.04 2.66
C ASP A 21 13.97 -4.02 1.75
N GLY A 22 12.94 -3.39 2.30
CA GLY A 22 12.17 -2.39 1.59
C GLY A 22 11.07 -1.73 2.42
N MET A 23 10.13 -1.09 1.71
CA MET A 23 9.01 -0.36 2.29
C MET A 23 7.70 -0.78 1.62
N TYR A 24 6.59 -0.72 2.34
CA TYR A 24 5.29 -1.07 1.79
C TYR A 24 4.21 -0.05 2.14
N LEU A 25 3.18 -0.01 1.30
CA LEU A 25 1.84 0.48 1.61
C LEU A 25 0.87 -0.70 1.62
N GLU A 26 0.21 -0.89 2.75
CA GLU A 26 -0.85 -1.87 2.96
C GLU A 26 -2.21 -1.17 2.87
N LEU A 27 -3.11 -1.71 2.05
CA LEU A 27 -4.51 -1.29 1.97
C LEU A 27 -5.38 -2.29 2.73
N ARG A 28 -6.24 -1.81 3.63
CA ARG A 28 -7.08 -2.66 4.48
C ARG A 28 -8.48 -2.09 4.74
N LEU A 29 -9.40 -2.95 5.16
CA LEU A 29 -10.72 -2.56 5.68
C LEU A 29 -10.67 -2.47 7.21
N PRO A 30 -10.53 -1.27 7.79
CA PRO A 30 -10.36 -1.10 9.23
C PRO A 30 -11.58 -1.53 10.04
N ASP A 31 -12.76 -1.59 9.41
CA ASP A 31 -14.04 -1.88 10.07
C ASP A 31 -14.42 -3.38 10.05
N THR A 32 -13.48 -4.26 9.68
CA THR A 32 -13.65 -5.73 9.69
C THR A 32 -12.96 -6.37 10.91
N SER A 33 -13.35 -7.60 11.28
CA SER A 33 -12.73 -8.35 12.39
C SER A 33 -12.52 -9.82 11.98
N PRO A 34 -11.26 -10.28 11.79
CA PRO A 34 -10.03 -9.48 11.86
C PRO A 34 -9.99 -8.40 10.77
N VAL A 35 -9.12 -7.40 10.94
CA VAL A 35 -8.88 -6.39 9.91
C VAL A 35 -8.40 -7.08 8.64
N GLU A 36 -9.15 -6.91 7.56
CA GLU A 36 -8.92 -7.54 6.28
C GLU A 36 -7.94 -6.71 5.45
N GLN A 37 -6.81 -7.32 5.08
CA GLN A 37 -5.86 -6.74 4.13
C GLN A 37 -6.32 -7.03 2.70
N LEU A 38 -6.48 -5.97 1.90
CA LEU A 38 -6.99 -6.08 0.53
C LEU A 38 -5.88 -6.09 -0.51
N ALA A 39 -4.83 -5.30 -0.29
CA ALA A 39 -3.70 -5.20 -1.21
C ALA A 39 -2.44 -4.68 -0.51
N GLU A 40 -1.30 -4.87 -1.15
CA GLU A 40 -0.01 -4.31 -0.76
C GLU A 40 0.72 -3.79 -2.00
N ILE A 41 1.28 -2.58 -1.93
CA ILE A 41 2.34 -2.15 -2.83
C ILE A 41 3.65 -2.14 -2.05
N PHE A 42 4.63 -2.88 -2.54
CA PHE A 42 5.96 -2.98 -1.97
C PHE A 42 6.98 -2.34 -2.90
N TYR A 43 7.92 -1.59 -2.32
CA TYR A 43 9.12 -1.09 -2.98
C TYR A 43 10.33 -1.79 -2.37
N SER A 44 11.12 -2.48 -3.21
CA SER A 44 12.34 -3.15 -2.79
C SER A 44 13.53 -2.19 -2.80
N ASP A 45 14.25 -2.10 -1.68
CA ASP A 45 15.55 -1.40 -1.66
C ASP A 45 16.66 -2.21 -2.35
N VAL A 46 16.45 -3.51 -2.62
CA VAL A 46 17.39 -4.40 -3.32
C VAL A 46 17.25 -4.27 -4.84
N THR A 47 16.04 -4.37 -5.39
CA THR A 47 15.81 -4.33 -6.84
C THR A 47 15.43 -2.95 -7.36
N HIS A 48 15.02 -2.03 -6.48
CA HIS A 48 14.48 -0.71 -6.83
C HIS A 48 13.20 -0.76 -7.66
N GLU A 49 12.44 -1.85 -7.54
CA GLU A 49 11.20 -2.06 -8.26
C GLU A 49 9.99 -1.98 -7.32
N PHE A 50 8.85 -1.59 -7.90
CA PHE A 50 7.55 -1.69 -7.27
C PHE A 50 6.87 -3.00 -7.66
N SER A 51 6.25 -3.66 -6.69
CA SER A 51 5.34 -4.78 -6.92
C SER A 51 4.00 -4.52 -6.24
N ILE A 52 2.92 -4.95 -6.87
CA ILE A 52 1.58 -4.94 -6.28
C ILE A 52 1.10 -6.38 -6.08
N SER A 53 0.57 -6.65 -4.88
CA SER A 53 -0.16 -7.86 -4.54
C SER A 53 -1.59 -7.48 -4.20
N ILE A 54 -2.58 -8.15 -4.81
CA ILE A 54 -4.00 -7.93 -4.52
C ILE A 54 -4.54 -9.25 -3.96
N PHE A 55 -5.14 -9.17 -2.78
CA PHE A 55 -5.70 -10.31 -2.03
C PHE A 55 -7.23 -10.34 -2.09
N ALA A 56 -7.87 -9.19 -2.30
CA ALA A 56 -9.31 -9.08 -2.45
C ALA A 56 -9.79 -9.61 -3.81
N ASP A 57 -10.95 -10.27 -3.83
CA ASP A 57 -11.57 -10.76 -5.08
C ASP A 57 -11.94 -9.62 -6.04
N ASN A 58 -12.42 -8.49 -5.48
CA ASN A 58 -12.85 -7.33 -6.25
C ASN A 58 -12.42 -6.04 -5.53
N LEU A 59 -11.37 -5.40 -6.03
CA LEU A 59 -10.93 -4.10 -5.54
C LEU A 59 -11.29 -3.01 -6.57
N PRO A 60 -12.00 -1.93 -6.18
CA PRO A 60 -12.36 -0.87 -7.12
C PRO A 60 -11.12 -0.25 -7.78
N LEU A 61 -11.21 0.01 -9.09
CA LEU A 61 -10.09 0.59 -9.84
C LEU A 61 -9.66 1.95 -9.27
N SER A 62 -10.62 2.78 -8.82
CA SER A 62 -10.34 4.07 -8.17
C SER A 62 -9.44 3.92 -6.94
N ILE A 63 -9.66 2.89 -6.14
CA ILE A 63 -8.86 2.59 -4.95
C ILE A 63 -7.46 2.09 -5.33
N ILE A 64 -7.35 1.26 -6.38
CA ILE A 64 -6.05 0.83 -6.92
C ILE A 64 -5.24 2.03 -7.41
N GLU A 65 -5.87 2.94 -8.16
CA GLU A 65 -5.23 4.15 -8.68
C GLU A 65 -4.72 5.06 -7.54
N ILE A 66 -5.53 5.26 -6.50
CA ILE A 66 -5.13 6.02 -5.31
C ILE A 66 -3.95 5.32 -4.62
N LEU A 67 -4.02 4.01 -4.38
CA LEU A 67 -2.93 3.26 -3.74
C LEU A 67 -1.62 3.37 -4.53
N VAL A 68 -1.67 3.28 -5.86
CA VAL A 68 -0.50 3.45 -6.75
C VAL A 68 0.04 4.88 -6.69
N ALA A 69 -0.84 5.89 -6.70
CA ALA A 69 -0.43 7.28 -6.60
C ALA A 69 0.28 7.57 -5.28
N GLU A 70 -0.30 7.12 -4.16
CA GLU A 70 0.28 7.25 -2.82
C GLU A 70 1.61 6.50 -2.72
N ALA A 71 1.70 5.29 -3.26
CA ALA A 71 2.93 4.50 -3.23
C ALA A 71 4.10 5.22 -3.93
N LYS A 72 3.85 5.87 -5.07
CA LYS A 72 4.88 6.63 -5.80
C LYS A 72 5.35 7.89 -5.06
N VAL A 73 4.55 8.42 -4.15
CA VAL A 73 4.89 9.61 -3.35
C VAL A 73 5.55 9.20 -2.03
N LEU A 74 5.04 8.15 -1.40
CA LEU A 74 5.44 7.73 -0.06
C LEU A 74 6.60 6.73 -0.09
N LEU A 75 6.84 6.05 -1.22
CA LEU A 75 7.91 5.07 -1.41
C LEU A 75 8.78 5.45 -2.64
N PRO A 76 10.10 5.21 -2.61
CA PRO A 76 10.97 5.13 -1.43
C PRO A 76 11.14 6.50 -0.75
N LEU A 77 11.65 6.53 0.48
CA LEU A 77 12.24 7.77 0.99
C LEU A 77 13.34 8.19 0.01
N LYS A 78 13.33 9.42 -0.49
CA LYS A 78 14.52 10.00 -1.11
C LYS A 78 15.66 9.79 -0.11
N LYS A 79 16.59 8.87 -0.38
CA LYS A 79 17.87 8.86 0.33
C LYS A 79 18.43 10.27 0.18
N PRO A 80 18.83 10.96 1.25
CA PRO A 80 19.66 12.14 1.06
C PRO A 80 20.85 11.70 0.22
N LEU A 81 21.11 12.41 -0.87
CA LEU A 81 22.33 12.25 -1.64
C LEU A 81 23.48 12.54 -0.67
N ASN A 82 24.21 11.49 -0.28
CA ASN A 82 25.51 11.65 0.37
C ASN A 82 26.51 12.24 -0.63
#